data_AF-A0A0L7RH07-F1
#
_entry.id   AF-A0A0L7RH07-F1
#
_cell.length_a   1.000
_cell.length_b   1.000
_cell.length_c   1.000
_cell.angle_alpha   90.00
_cell.angle_beta   90.00
_cell.angle_gamma   90.00
#
_symmetry.space_group_name_H-M   'P 1'
#
loop_
_entity.id
_entity.type
_entity.pdbx_description
1 polymer ?
#
loop_
_entity_poly.entity_id
_entity_poly.type
_entity_poly.pdbx_seq_one_letter_code
_entity_poly.pdbx_strand_id
1 'polypeptide(L)'
;MSFAFNQGSKAAKAARGICAVYGEGAITERTVRDWYAKFKNGNFHLKDAPHAPRSGRPVEFDEERLNQPLRENSRQTTRELAEKMEYSHTAIEKHLHSMGKVQKCGTWVPHALSDNNKNQRNTIPVGCQNFNF
;
A
#
# COMPACT_ATOMS: atom_id res chain seq x y z
N MET A 1 18.46 13.81 -21.27
CA MET A 1 19.85 13.28 -21.32
C MET A 1 20.01 12.13 -22.31
N SER A 2 19.09 11.16 -22.37
CA SER A 2 19.14 10.04 -23.33
C SER A 2 19.30 10.51 -24.78
N PHE A 3 18.59 11.58 -25.17
CA PHE A 3 18.74 12.20 -26.49
C PHE A 3 20.19 12.61 -26.81
N ALA A 4 20.84 13.36 -25.91
CA ALA A 4 22.22 13.81 -26.12
C ALA A 4 23.23 12.64 -26.11
N PHE A 5 22.94 11.57 -25.36
CA PHE A 5 23.71 10.33 -25.38
C PHE A 5 23.61 9.63 -26.73
N ASN A 6 22.40 9.50 -27.28
CA ASN A 6 22.17 8.87 -28.59
C ASN A 6 22.78 9.68 -29.75
N GLN A 7 22.92 11.00 -29.59
CA GLN A 7 23.65 11.85 -30.53
C GLN A 7 25.18 11.77 -30.41
N GLY A 8 25.71 10.94 -29.50
CA GLY A 8 27.16 10.83 -29.26
C GLY A 8 27.79 12.06 -28.60
N SER A 9 26.99 12.98 -28.06
CA SER A 9 27.51 14.18 -27.40
C SER A 9 28.13 13.85 -26.05
N LYS A 10 29.32 14.40 -25.76
CA LYS A 10 30.02 14.23 -24.47
C LYS A 10 29.18 14.77 -23.29
N ALA A 11 29.31 14.15 -22.12
CA ALA A 11 28.56 14.50 -20.91
C ALA A 11 28.68 16.00 -20.53
N ALA A 12 29.88 16.59 -20.62
CA ALA A 12 30.08 18.02 -20.36
C ALA A 12 29.31 18.93 -21.33
N LYS A 13 29.23 18.55 -22.62
CA LYS A 13 28.45 19.30 -23.63
C LYS A 13 26.95 19.18 -23.33
N ALA A 14 26.49 17.99 -22.95
CA ALA A 14 25.10 17.77 -22.57
C ALA A 14 24.72 18.54 -21.30
N ALA A 15 25.58 18.56 -20.28
CA ALA A 15 25.37 19.35 -19.06
C ALA A 15 25.23 20.84 -19.37
N ARG A 16 26.16 21.41 -20.17
CA ARG A 16 26.08 22.81 -20.59
C ARG A 16 24.84 23.13 -21.41
N GLY A 17 24.45 22.25 -22.34
CA GLY A 17 23.23 22.43 -23.13
C GLY A 17 21.97 22.41 -22.28
N ILE A 18 21.91 21.54 -21.27
CA ILE A 18 20.79 21.49 -20.32
C ILE A 18 20.76 22.76 -19.47
N CYS A 19 21.89 23.18 -18.88
CA CYS A 19 21.94 24.41 -18.10
C CYS A 19 21.64 25.66 -18.93
N ALA A 20 21.99 25.69 -20.22
CA ALA A 20 21.67 26.80 -21.12
C ALA A 20 20.16 26.95 -21.38
N VAL A 21 19.41 25.83 -21.40
CA VAL A 21 17.95 25.83 -21.66
C VAL A 21 17.14 25.98 -20.37
N TYR A 22 17.57 25.31 -19.29
CA TYR A 22 16.81 25.20 -18.04
C TYR A 22 17.34 26.06 -16.89
N GLY A 23 18.42 26.80 -17.12
CA GLY A 23 19.05 27.67 -16.12
C GLY A 23 20.29 27.07 -15.48
N GLU A 24 21.14 27.96 -14.96
CA GLU A 24 22.37 27.57 -14.27
C GLU A 24 22.04 26.77 -13.00
N GLY A 25 22.73 25.64 -12.80
CA GLY A 25 22.46 24.73 -11.69
C GLY A 25 21.35 23.69 -11.92
N ALA A 26 20.67 23.69 -13.08
CA ALA A 26 19.65 22.68 -13.40
C ALA A 26 20.17 21.23 -13.35
N ILE A 27 21.44 21.03 -13.71
CA ILE A 27 22.11 19.74 -13.60
C ILE A 27 23.61 19.91 -13.36
N THR A 28 24.20 19.03 -12.57
CA THR A 28 25.66 18.93 -12.45
C THR A 28 26.23 18.00 -13.53
N GLU A 29 27.47 18.26 -13.97
CA GLU A 29 28.16 17.37 -14.91
C GLU A 29 28.30 15.95 -14.34
N ARG A 30 28.49 15.83 -13.02
CA ARG A 30 28.54 14.53 -12.33
C ARG A 30 27.26 13.73 -12.57
N THR A 31 26.09 14.35 -12.36
CA THR A 31 24.80 13.71 -12.60
C THR A 31 24.66 13.25 -14.05
N VAL A 32 25.11 14.05 -15.02
CA VAL A 32 25.10 13.65 -16.45
C VAL A 32 26.00 12.45 -16.70
N ARG A 33 27.20 12.40 -16.10
CA ARG A 33 28.11 11.25 -16.22
C ARG A 33 27.51 9.99 -15.62
N ASP A 34 26.85 10.09 -14.46
CA ASP A 34 26.19 8.94 -13.82
C ASP A 34 25.06 8.39 -14.71
N TRP A 35 24.27 9.26 -15.33
CA TRP A 35 23.26 8.85 -16.32
C TRP A 35 23.88 8.21 -17.56
N TYR A 36 24.97 8.77 -18.08
CA TYR A 36 25.68 8.20 -19.23
C TYR A 36 26.26 6.83 -18.93
N ALA A 37 26.73 6.58 -17.71
CA ALA A 37 27.17 5.26 -17.26
C ALA A 37 26.00 4.26 -17.25
N LYS A 38 24.82 4.67 -16.76
CA LYS A 38 23.60 3.85 -16.81
C LYS A 38 23.20 3.51 -18.25
N PHE A 39 23.22 4.49 -19.16
CA PHE A 39 22.89 4.28 -20.56
C PHE A 39 23.89 3.36 -21.27
N LYS A 40 25.19 3.45 -20.94
CA LYS A 40 26.20 2.51 -21.44
C LYS A 40 25.96 1.07 -20.99
N ASN A 41 25.41 0.89 -19.79
CA ASN A 41 24.99 -0.42 -19.28
C ASN A 41 23.64 -0.89 -19.84
N GLY A 42 23.07 -0.20 -20.84
CA GLY A 42 21.78 -0.55 -21.45
C GLY A 42 20.57 -0.17 -20.60
N ASN A 43 20.76 0.52 -19.47
CA ASN A 43 19.66 0.94 -18.60
C ASN A 43 19.16 2.34 -19.00
N PHE A 44 18.07 2.38 -19.77
CA PHE A 44 17.41 3.60 -20.21
C PHE A 44 16.18 3.99 -19.36
N HIS A 45 15.95 3.31 -18.23
CA HIS A 45 14.85 3.65 -17.34
C HIS A 45 15.10 4.99 -16.65
N LEU A 46 14.24 5.97 -16.93
CA LEU A 46 14.36 7.34 -16.41
C LEU A 46 13.79 7.49 -14.99
N LYS A 47 12.94 6.55 -14.57
CA LYS A 47 12.40 6.51 -13.20
C LYS A 47 13.42 5.81 -12.30
N ASP A 48 13.43 6.18 -11.02
CA ASP A 48 14.02 5.31 -10.00
C ASP A 48 13.43 3.91 -10.16
N ALA A 49 14.26 2.88 -10.03
CA ALA A 49 13.76 1.51 -10.17
C ALA A 49 12.59 1.35 -9.18
N PRO A 50 11.42 0.84 -9.62
CA PRO A 50 10.24 0.73 -8.76
C PRO A 50 10.49 -0.10 -7.49
N HIS A 51 11.57 -0.89 -7.47
CA HIS A 51 12.00 -1.72 -6.35
C HIS A 51 13.36 -1.30 -5.75
N ALA A 52 13.92 -0.17 -6.12
CA ALA A 52 14.99 0.43 -5.32
C ALA A 52 14.30 1.26 -4.24
N PRO A 53 14.12 0.73 -3.02
CA PRO A 53 13.67 1.58 -1.93
C PRO A 53 14.63 2.75 -1.87
N ARG A 54 14.12 3.97 -2.01
CA ARG A 54 14.83 5.15 -1.52
C ARG A 54 15.32 4.79 -0.12
N SER A 55 16.57 5.11 0.22
CA SER A 55 17.14 4.86 1.55
C SER A 55 16.35 5.62 2.61
N GLY A 56 15.17 5.12 2.93
CA GLY A 56 14.34 5.47 4.05
C GLY A 56 14.41 4.32 5.05
N ARG A 57 13.93 4.59 6.26
CA ARG A 57 13.89 3.58 7.31
C ARG A 57 12.96 2.43 6.88
N PRO A 58 13.44 1.18 6.79
CA PRO A 58 12.55 0.03 6.74
C PRO A 58 11.70 0.06 8.01
N VAL A 59 10.38 0.17 7.86
CA VAL A 59 9.50 0.03 9.01
C VAL A 59 9.25 -1.46 9.14
N GLU A 60 10.08 -2.13 9.96
CA GLU A 60 9.79 -3.48 10.43
C GLU A 60 8.54 -3.38 11.32
N PHE A 61 7.38 -3.57 10.71
CA PHE A 61 6.11 -3.67 11.39
C PHE A 61 5.63 -5.11 11.28
N ASP A 62 5.30 -5.70 12.42
CA ASP A 62 4.80 -7.06 12.48
C ASP A 62 3.29 -7.09 12.14
N GLU A 63 3.00 -7.34 10.86
CA GLU A 63 1.63 -7.45 10.35
C GLU A 63 0.90 -8.69 10.91
N GLU A 64 1.61 -9.77 11.26
CA GLU A 64 1.00 -10.96 11.86
C GLU A 64 0.51 -10.65 13.27
N ARG A 65 1.32 -9.97 14.06
CA ARG A 65 0.96 -9.50 15.41
C ARG A 65 -0.20 -8.52 15.39
N LEU A 66 -0.40 -7.74 14.31
CA LEU A 66 -1.58 -6.89 14.13
C LEU A 66 -2.83 -7.68 13.73
N ASN A 67 -2.68 -8.76 12.97
CA ASN A 67 -3.81 -9.58 12.52
C ASN A 67 -4.43 -10.43 13.64
N GLN A 68 -3.64 -10.88 14.62
CA GLN A 68 -4.13 -11.67 15.74
C GLN A 68 -5.29 -10.98 16.52
N PRO A 69 -5.12 -9.75 17.06
CA PRO A 69 -6.20 -9.10 17.81
C PRO A 69 -7.42 -8.77 16.93
N LEU A 70 -7.24 -8.54 15.63
CA LEU A 70 -8.34 -8.31 14.69
C LEU A 70 -9.19 -9.56 14.43
N ARG A 71 -8.59 -10.76 14.49
CA ARG A 71 -9.30 -12.04 14.37
C ARG A 71 -10.10 -12.36 15.62
N GLU A 72 -9.55 -12.07 16.79
CA GLU A 72 -10.21 -12.27 18.08
C GLU A 72 -11.37 -11.28 18.27
N ASN A 73 -11.15 -9.99 17.99
CA ASN A 73 -12.19 -8.97 18.07
C ASN A 73 -11.98 -7.90 16.99
N SER A 74 -12.78 -7.99 15.93
CA SER A 74 -12.73 -7.06 14.80
C SER A 74 -13.25 -5.65 15.10
N ARG A 75 -13.82 -5.41 16.29
CA ARG A 75 -14.40 -4.11 16.69
C ARG A 75 -13.46 -3.22 17.50
N GLN A 76 -12.21 -3.64 17.70
CA GLN A 76 -11.22 -2.85 18.43
C GLN A 76 -10.88 -1.55 17.69
N THR A 77 -10.61 -0.51 18.47
CA THR A 77 -10.17 0.78 17.94
C THR A 77 -8.67 0.77 17.64
N THR A 78 -8.25 1.63 16.72
CA THR A 78 -6.84 1.87 16.41
C THR A 78 -6.02 2.35 17.60
N ARG A 79 -6.65 3.02 18.58
CA ARG A 79 -5.98 3.45 19.84
C ARG A 79 -5.71 2.27 20.77
N GLU A 80 -6.70 1.39 20.98
CA GLU A 80 -6.51 0.18 21.78
C GLU A 80 -5.45 -0.75 21.16
N LEU A 81 -5.42 -0.85 19.83
CA LEU A 81 -4.39 -1.62 19.12
C LEU A 81 -2.99 -0.99 19.29
N ALA A 82 -2.91 0.34 19.23
CA ALA A 82 -1.66 1.07 19.47
C ALA A 82 -1.12 0.85 20.89
N GLU A 83 -1.99 0.88 21.90
CA GLU A 83 -1.61 0.59 23.29
C GLU A 83 -1.12 -0.86 23.47
N LYS A 84 -1.82 -1.83 22.89
CA LYS A 84 -1.45 -3.26 23.00
C LYS A 84 -0.15 -3.62 22.30
N MET A 85 0.13 -2.95 21.18
CA MET A 85 1.30 -3.25 20.35
C MET A 85 2.48 -2.29 20.59
N GLU A 86 2.30 -1.30 21.47
CA GLU A 86 3.28 -0.25 21.77
C GLU A 86 3.72 0.57 20.54
N TYR A 87 2.80 0.75 19.59
CA TYR A 87 3.02 1.58 18.41
C TYR A 87 2.24 2.88 18.48
N SER A 88 2.64 3.88 17.68
CA SER A 88 1.80 5.06 17.48
C SER A 88 0.49 4.70 16.77
N HIS A 89 -0.61 5.37 17.14
CA HIS A 89 -1.91 5.26 16.46
C HIS A 89 -1.80 5.42 14.94
N THR A 90 -0.98 6.38 14.47
CA THR A 90 -0.79 6.65 13.04
C THR A 90 -0.02 5.56 12.31
N ALA A 91 0.86 4.82 13.00
CA ALA A 91 1.50 3.64 12.43
C ALA A 91 0.47 2.53 12.23
N ILE A 92 -0.34 2.22 13.26
CA ILE A 92 -1.40 1.20 13.17
C ILE A 92 -2.36 1.52 12.02
N GLU A 93 -2.82 2.76 11.90
CA GLU A 93 -3.71 3.19 10.82
C GLU A 93 -3.10 2.98 9.42
N LYS A 94 -1.84 3.38 9.23
CA LYS A 94 -1.12 3.18 7.96
C LYS A 94 -0.98 1.69 7.61
N HIS A 95 -0.67 0.85 8.59
CA HIS A 95 -0.51 -0.58 8.39
C HIS A 95 -1.85 -1.28 8.13
N LEU A 96 -2.95 -0.85 8.77
CA LEU A 96 -4.29 -1.33 8.45
C LEU A 96 -4.66 -1.01 6.99
N HIS A 97 -4.35 0.20 6.52
CA HIS A 97 -4.57 0.59 5.14
C HIS A 97 -3.69 -0.20 4.16
N SER A 98 -2.41 -0.43 4.45
CA SER A 98 -1.52 -1.23 3.58
C SER A 98 -1.98 -2.68 3.46
N MET A 99 -2.55 -3.25 4.52
CA MET A 99 -3.16 -4.58 4.52
C MET A 99 -4.56 -4.62 3.88
N GLY A 100 -5.11 -3.48 3.44
CA GLY A 100 -6.45 -3.40 2.85
C GLY A 100 -7.60 -3.59 3.84
N LYS A 101 -7.37 -3.38 5.15
CA LYS A 101 -8.43 -3.42 6.16
C LYS A 101 -9.24 -2.12 6.11
N VAL A 102 -10.56 -2.25 6.16
CA VAL A 102 -11.50 -1.12 6.17
C VAL A 102 -12.45 -1.24 7.35
N GLN A 103 -12.73 -0.13 8.03
CA GLN A 103 -13.73 -0.08 9.07
C GLN A 103 -15.12 -0.15 8.46
N LYS A 104 -15.95 -1.07 8.93
CA LYS A 104 -17.37 -1.17 8.57
C LYS A 104 -18.21 -1.10 9.84
N CYS A 105 -19.29 -0.34 9.81
CA CYS A 105 -20.28 -0.35 10.87
C CYS A 105 -20.95 -1.73 10.94
N GLY A 106 -21.29 -2.16 12.16
CA GLY A 106 -22.05 -3.40 12.33
C GLY A 106 -23.44 -3.29 11.70
N THR A 107 -23.94 -4.42 11.19
CA THR A 107 -25.32 -4.51 10.70
C THR A 107 -26.29 -4.41 11.87
N TRP A 108 -27.33 -3.58 11.73
CA TRP A 108 -28.39 -3.50 12.72
C TRP A 108 -29.23 -4.78 12.73
N VAL A 109 -29.48 -5.33 13.92
CA VAL A 109 -30.31 -6.51 14.12
C VAL A 109 -31.55 -6.10 14.92
N PRO A 110 -32.79 -6.32 14.43
CA PRO A 110 -34.00 -5.77 15.03
C PRO A 110 -34.28 -6.16 16.48
N HIS A 111 -33.89 -7.37 16.88
CA HIS A 111 -34.11 -7.90 18.22
C HIS A 111 -33.05 -8.96 18.54
N ALA A 112 -32.79 -9.17 19.84
CA ALA A 112 -31.99 -10.30 20.29
C ALA A 112 -32.84 -11.58 20.19
N LEU A 113 -32.38 -12.57 19.41
CA LEU A 113 -33.06 -13.85 19.30
C LEU A 113 -32.67 -14.76 20.48
N SER A 114 -33.68 -15.33 21.14
CA SER A 114 -33.48 -16.46 22.04
C SER A 114 -33.07 -17.71 21.26
N ASP A 115 -32.44 -18.67 21.93
CA ASP A 115 -32.01 -19.90 21.27
C ASP A 115 -33.18 -20.71 20.71
N ASN A 116 -34.34 -20.68 21.39
CA ASN A 116 -35.58 -21.26 20.86
C ASN A 116 -36.00 -20.61 19.52
N ASN A 117 -35.92 -19.27 19.43
CA ASN A 117 -36.28 -18.55 18.21
C ASN A 117 -35.28 -18.81 17.06
N LYS A 118 -33.99 -19.01 17.36
CA LYS A 118 -32.98 -19.43 16.36
C LYS A 118 -33.31 -20.82 15.83
N ASN A 119 -33.62 -21.77 16.71
CA ASN A 119 -33.94 -23.14 16.34
C ASN A 119 -35.20 -23.19 15.47
N GLN A 120 -36.27 -22.49 15.85
CA GLN A 120 -37.51 -22.44 15.05
C GLN A 120 -37.32 -21.80 13.67
N ARG A 121 -36.45 -20.80 13.53
CA ARG A 121 -36.14 -20.21 12.20
C ARG A 121 -35.31 -21.14 11.32
N ASN A 122 -34.49 -22.01 11.91
CA ASN A 122 -33.68 -23.00 11.19
C ASN A 122 -34.47 -24.26 10.83
N THR A 123 -35.55 -24.57 11.56
CA THR A 123 -36.46 -25.67 11.25
C THR A 123 -37.52 -25.20 10.26
N ILE A 124 -37.28 -25.37 8.95
CA ILE A 124 -38.37 -25.33 7.96
C ILE A 124 -39.20 -26.59 8.16
N PRO A 125 -40.51 -26.53 8.47
CA PRO A 125 -41.34 -27.72 8.45
C PRO A 125 -41.45 -28.19 7.00
N VAL A 126 -40.99 -29.41 6.71
CA VAL A 126 -41.20 -30.15 5.44
C VAL A 126 -42.66 -30.55 5.23
N GLY A 127 -43.61 -29.67 5.57
CA GLY A 127 -45.06 -29.94 5.57
C GLY A 127 -45.87 -29.10 4.58
N CYS A 128 -45.27 -28.13 3.87
CA CYS A 128 -45.94 -27.33 2.85
C CYS A 128 -45.48 -27.69 1.42
N GLN A 129 -45.17 -28.96 1.16
CA GLN A 129 -45.08 -29.52 -0.19
C GLN A 129 -46.19 -30.56 -0.33
N ASN A 130 -47.46 -30.13 -0.39
CA ASN A 130 -48.56 -30.93 -0.91
C ASN A 130 -49.72 -30.00 -1.28
N PHE A 131 -49.49 -29.15 -2.28
CA PHE A 131 -50.57 -28.76 -3.18
C PHE A 131 -50.60 -29.82 -4.29
N ASN A 132 -51.47 -30.82 -4.15
CA ASN A 132 -51.95 -31.56 -5.31
C ASN A 132 -53.10 -30.74 -5.93
N PHE A 133 -53.11 -30.73 -7.27
CA PHE A 133 -53.95 -29.96 -8.20
C PHE A 133 -55.36 -29.59 -7.73
#